data_AF-A0A9E0HJY9-F1
#
_entry.id   AF-A0A9E0HJY9-F1
#
_cell.length_a   1.000
_cell.length_b   1.000
_cell.length_c   1.000
_cell.angle_alpha   90.00
_cell.angle_beta   90.00
_cell.angle_gamma   90.00
#
_symmetry.space_group_name_H-M   'P 1'
#
loop_
_entity.id
_entity.type
_entity.pdbx_description
1 polymer ?
#
loop_
_entity_poly.entity_id
_entity_poly.type
_entity_poly.pdbx_seq_one_letter_code
_entity_poly.pdbx_strand_id
1 'polypeptide(L)' 'MKKKLDTLKDLTDLELQDKLQSEQEALGKLRFNHAVSPVESPAQLRGKRKAVARVLTEMRRRAIANTAQA' A
#
# COMPACT_ATOMS: atom_id res chain seq x y z
N MET A 1 12.83 12.47 1.30
CA MET A 1 11.40 12.58 0.89
C MET A 1 10.46 12.16 2.04
N LYS A 2 9.95 13.11 2.82
CA LYS A 2 9.03 12.92 3.96
C LYS A 2 7.59 13.36 3.58
N LYS A 3 6.88 12.62 2.71
CA LYS A 3 5.51 13.07 2.32
C LYS A 3 4.49 11.99 1.95
N LYS A 4 4.69 10.72 2.32
CA LYS A 4 3.72 9.64 2.05
C LYS A 4 3.22 8.89 3.30
N LEU A 5 3.80 9.15 4.47
CA LEU A 5 3.40 8.45 5.69
C LEU A 5 2.28 9.20 6.42
N ASP A 6 2.34 10.53 6.46
CA ASP A 6 1.33 11.34 7.18
C ASP A 6 -0.05 11.24 6.52
N THR A 7 -0.10 11.21 5.18
CA THR A 7 -1.36 11.04 4.44
C THR A 7 -2.10 9.73 4.70
N LEU A 8 -1.45 8.71 5.28
CA LEU A 8 -2.13 7.44 5.61
C LEU A 8 -2.83 7.51 6.97
N LYS A 9 -2.35 8.37 7.88
CA LYS A 9 -2.96 8.55 9.20
C LYS A 9 -4.24 9.37 9.12
N ASP A 10 -4.30 10.29 8.14
CA ASP A 10 -5.44 11.17 7.93
C ASP A 10 -6.64 10.48 7.25
N LEU A 11 -6.45 9.27 6.71
CA LEU A 11 -7.50 8.50 6.03
C LEU A 11 -8.36 7.73 7.04
N THR A 12 -9.64 7.61 6.76
CA THR A 12 -10.56 6.71 7.48
C THR A 12 -10.24 5.24 7.18
N ASP A 13 -10.78 4.32 7.98
CA ASP A 13 -10.56 2.88 7.78
C ASP A 13 -11.10 2.38 6.43
N LEU A 14 -12.23 2.95 5.97
CA LEU A 14 -12.80 2.66 4.66
C LEU A 14 -11.89 3.14 3.52
N GLU A 15 -11.42 4.39 3.59
CA GLU A 15 -10.53 4.95 2.57
C GLU A 15 -9.17 4.22 2.52
N LEU A 16 -8.66 3.74 3.67
CA LEU A 16 -7.46 2.89 3.69
C LEU A 16 -7.70 1.57 2.95
N GLN A 17 -8.87 0.98 3.10
CA GLN A 17 -9.23 -0.27 2.44
C GLN A 17 -9.41 -0.08 0.93
N ASP A 18 -10.08 0.98 0.49
CA ASP A 18 -10.20 1.33 -0.93
C ASP A 18 -8.84 1.60 -1.57
N LYS A 19 -7.96 2.28 -0.83
CA LYS A 19 -6.59 2.56 -1.28
C LYS A 19 -5.74 1.31 -1.35
N LEU A 20 -5.93 0.38 -0.41
CA LEU A 20 -5.26 -0.92 -0.43
C LEU A 20 -5.65 -1.69 -1.69
N GLN A 21 -6.95 -1.78 -1.99
CA GLN A 21 -7.45 -2.47 -3.18
C GLN A 21 -6.89 -1.84 -4.45
N SER A 22 -6.97 -0.52 -4.58
CA SER A 22 -6.45 0.22 -5.73
C SER A 22 -4.95 -0.02 -5.95
N GLU A 23 -4.14 -0.01 -4.89
CA GLU A 23 -2.69 -0.26 -4.99
C GLU A 23 -2.35 -1.73 -5.28
N GLN A 24 -3.17 -2.68 -4.81
CA GLN A 24 -3.04 -4.11 -5.13
C GLN A 24 -3.35 -4.38 -6.61
N GLU A 25 -4.42 -3.79 -7.14
CA GLU A 25 -4.77 -3.88 -8.56
C GLU A 25 -3.67 -3.27 -9.45
N ALA A 26 -3.16 -2.09 -9.06
CA ALA A 26 -2.06 -1.44 -9.75
C ALA A 26 -0.78 -2.30 -9.73
N LEU A 27 -0.46 -2.94 -8.59
CA LEU A 27 0.66 -3.86 -8.49
C LEU A 27 0.45 -5.12 -9.35
N GLY A 28 -0.78 -5.65 -9.40
CA GLY A 28 -1.14 -6.79 -10.24
C GLY A 28 -0.92 -6.50 -11.72
N LYS A 29 -1.44 -5.37 -12.21
CA LYS A 29 -1.21 -4.89 -13.59
C LYS A 29 0.28 -4.71 -13.87
N LEU A 30 1.03 -4.10 -12.95
CA LEU A 30 2.46 -3.87 -13.13
C LEU A 30 3.27 -5.17 -13.15
N ARG A 31 2.88 -6.17 -12.35
CA ARG A 31 3.48 -7.52 -12.36
C ARG A 31 3.19 -8.25 -13.65
N PHE A 32 1.94 -8.20 -14.12
CA PHE A 32 1.54 -8.82 -15.38
C PHE A 32 2.31 -8.18 -16.54
N ASN A 33 2.33 -6.86 -16.62
CA ASN A 33 3.08 -6.14 -17.64
C ASN A 33 4.56 -6.51 -17.60
N HIS A 34 5.20 -6.55 -16.41
CA HIS A 34 6.60 -6.93 -16.26
C HIS A 34 6.90 -8.38 -16.68
N ALA A 35 5.95 -9.30 -16.49
CA ALA A 35 6.10 -10.70 -16.90
C ALA A 35 5.93 -10.87 -18.42
N VAL A 36 5.04 -10.09 -19.05
CA VAL A 36 4.79 -10.13 -20.50
C VAL A 36 5.87 -9.38 -21.29
N SER A 37 6.31 -8.23 -20.77
CA SER A 37 7.39 -7.42 -21.31
C SER A 37 8.20 -6.90 -20.12
N PRO A 38 9.49 -7.28 -19.97
CA PRO A 38 10.29 -6.84 -18.84
C PRO A 38 10.30 -5.30 -18.75
N VAL A 39 9.48 -4.76 -17.85
CA VAL A 39 9.39 -3.32 -17.61
C VAL A 39 10.77 -2.77 -17.27
N GLU A 40 11.17 -1.68 -17.93
CA GLU A 40 12.51 -1.08 -17.88
C GLU A 40 13.02 -0.71 -16.47
N SER A 41 12.14 -0.61 -15.46
CA SER A 41 12.55 -0.22 -14.11
C SER A 41 11.94 -1.09 -12.98
N PRO A 42 12.70 -2.09 -12.49
CA PRO A 42 12.37 -2.88 -11.29
C PRO A 42 12.12 -2.03 -10.04
N ALA A 43 12.61 -0.79 -10.01
CA ALA A 43 12.40 0.16 -8.93
C ALA A 43 10.92 0.54 -8.76
N GLN A 44 10.15 0.61 -9.86
CA GLN A 44 8.72 0.92 -9.81
C GLN A 44 7.94 -0.20 -9.11
N LEU A 45 8.24 -1.46 -9.43
CA LEU A 45 7.65 -2.64 -8.79
C LEU A 45 7.96 -2.64 -7.28
N ARG A 46 9.21 -2.32 -6.91
CA ARG A 46 9.61 -2.17 -5.50
C ARG A 46 8.87 -1.03 -4.80
N GLY A 47 8.66 0.10 -5.48
CA GLY A 47 7.91 1.24 -4.98
C GLY A 47 6.46 0.89 -4.68
N LYS A 48 5.79 0.19 -5.61
CA LYS A 48 4.40 -0.26 -5.44
C LYS A 48 4.24 -1.30 -4.33
N ARG A 49 5.15 -2.28 -4.22
CA ARG A 49 5.17 -3.21 -3.07
C ARG A 49 5.28 -2.49 -1.74
N LYS A 50 6.16 -1.48 -1.65
CA LYS A 50 6.33 -0.67 -0.43
C LYS A 50 5.08 0.17 -0.11
N ALA A 51 4.33 0.62 -1.12
CA ALA A 51 3.09 1.36 -0.90
C ALA A 51 2.02 0.47 -0.23
N VAL A 52 1.78 -0.72 -0.79
CA VAL A 52 0.86 -1.72 -0.21
C VAL A 52 1.26 -2.08 1.22
N ALA A 53 2.55 -2.35 1.46
CA ALA A 53 3.05 -2.69 2.79
C ALA A 53 2.80 -1.57 3.82
N ARG A 54 2.90 -0.30 3.43
CA ARG A 54 2.64 0.83 4.35
C ARG A 54 1.17 0.93 4.74
N VAL A 55 0.26 0.73 3.80
CA VAL A 55 -1.19 0.73 4.08
C VAL A 55 -1.54 -0.41 5.05
N LEU A 56 -1.07 -1.62 4.78
CA LEU A 56 -1.26 -2.78 5.67
C LEU A 56 -0.67 -2.55 7.06
N THR A 57 0.51 -1.90 7.15
CA THR A 57 1.14 -1.59 8.44
C THR A 57 0.28 -0.63 9.25
N GLU A 58 -0.30 0.40 8.62
CA GLU A 58 -1.18 1.36 9.29
C GLU A 58 -2.48 0.69 9.77
N MET A 59 -3.13 -0.12 8.92
CA MET A 59 -4.31 -0.90 9.32
C MET A 59 -4.01 -1.82 10.51
N ARG A 60 -2.86 -2.50 10.50
CA ARG A 60 -2.44 -3.36 11.61
C ARG A 60 -2.16 -2.56 12.87
N ARG A 61 -1.54 -1.38 12.76
CA ARG A 61 -1.31 -0.46 13.87
C ARG A 61 -2.62 -0.06 14.54
N ARG A 62 -3.64 0.31 13.75
CA ARG A 62 -4.98 0.64 14.26
C ARG A 62 -5.64 -0.55 14.95
N ALA A 63 -5.60 -1.72 14.32
CA ALA A 63 -6.14 -2.94 14.91
C ALA A 63 -5.50 -3.26 16.28
N ILE A 64 -4.17 -3.17 16.38
CA ILE A 64 -3.45 -3.40 17.65
C ILE A 64 -3.86 -2.35 18.71
N ALA A 65 -3.95 -1.07 18.33
CA ALA A 65 -4.37 -0.01 19.24
C ALA A 65 -5.79 -0.24 19.78
N ASN A 66 -6.73 -0.64 18.92
CA ASN A 66 -8.10 -0.96 19.33
C ASN A 66 -8.15 -2.18 20.25
N THR A 67 -7.35 -3.22 19.99
CA THR A 67 -7.30 -4.41 20.85
C THR A 67 -6.61 -4.18 22.20
N ALA A 68 -5.73 -3.18 22.31
CA ALA A 68 -5.03 -2.86 23.56
C ALA A 68 -5.87 -1.98 24.51
N GLN A 69 -7.01 -1.45 24.04
CA GLN A 69 -7.95 -0.65 24.83
C GLN A 69 -9.15 -1.46 25.36
N ALA A 70 -9.18 -2.76 25.08
CA ALA A 70 -10.16 -3.72 25.61
C ALA A 70 -9.52 -4.59 26.70
#